data_AF-A0A9E7PNK6-F1
#
_entry.id   AF-A0A9E7PNK6-F1
#
_cell.length_a   1.000
_cell.length_b   1.000
_cell.length_c   1.000
_cell.angle_alpha   90.00
_cell.angle_beta   90.00
_cell.angle_gamma   90.00
#
_symmetry.space_group_name_H-M   'P 1'
#
loop_
_entity.id
_entity.type
_entity.pdbx_description
1 polymer ?
#
loop_
_entity_poly.entity_id
_entity_poly.type
_entity_poly.pdbx_seq_one_letter_code
_entity_poly.pdbx_strand_id
1 'polypeptide(L)' 'MTSCSEQYIVDENGNKISVILPFSEYQKMQEDLHDLAVIAERKNEETIDINELKRRIGK' A
#
# COMPACT_ATOMS: atom_id res chain seq x y z
N MET A 1 -5.45 -18.46 -11.36
CA MET A 1 -5.61 -17.77 -10.06
C MET A 1 -5.84 -18.84 -9.02
N THR A 2 -4.77 -19.43 -8.50
CA THR A 2 -4.87 -20.41 -7.42
C THR A 2 -5.15 -19.63 -6.15
N SER A 3 -6.31 -19.87 -5.52
CA SER A 3 -6.61 -19.31 -4.20
C SER A 3 -5.50 -19.70 -3.24
N CYS A 4 -4.65 -18.75 -2.86
CA CYS A 4 -3.70 -18.98 -1.79
C CYS A 4 -4.54 -19.02 -0.51
N SER A 5 -4.74 -20.21 0.06
CA SER A 5 -5.43 -20.36 1.33
C SER A 5 -4.59 -19.67 2.40
N GLU A 6 -5.03 -18.49 2.84
CA GLU A 6 -4.39 -17.72 3.89
C GLU A 6 -4.16 -18.61 5.12
N GLN A 7 -2.90 -18.74 5.54
CA GLN A 7 -2.54 -19.52 6.71
C GLN A 7 -2.40 -18.59 7.91
N TYR A 8 -2.90 -19.03 9.06
CA TYR A 8 -2.90 -18.25 10.29
C TYR A 8 -2.19 -19.01 11.40
N ILE A 9 -1.42 -18.28 12.21
CA ILE A 9 -0.91 -18.76 13.49
C ILE A 9 -1.94 -18.33 14.54
N VAL A 10 -2.39 -19.28 15.36
CA VAL A 10 -3.39 -19.05 16.40
C VAL A 10 -2.80 -19.25 17.80
N ASP A 11 -3.34 -18.55 18.79
CA ASP A 11 -3.03 -18.77 20.20
C ASP A 11 -3.72 -20.04 20.76
N GLU A 12 -3.49 -20.32 22.03
CA GLU A 12 -4.09 -21.47 22.75
C GLU A 12 -5.62 -21.43 22.84
N ASN A 13 -6.22 -20.25 22.70
CA ASN A 13 -7.67 -20.05 22.70
C ASN A 13 -8.25 -20.10 21.28
N GLY A 14 -7.41 -20.28 20.26
CA GLY A 14 -7.81 -20.29 18.84
C GLY A 14 -7.90 -18.91 18.19
N ASN A 15 -7.44 -17.84 18.84
CA ASN A 15 -7.43 -16.51 18.25
C ASN A 15 -6.28 -16.37 17.26
N LYS A 16 -6.54 -15.81 16.08
CA LYS A 16 -5.52 -15.52 15.07
C LYS A 16 -4.60 -14.40 15.57
N ILE A 17 -3.30 -14.69 15.69
CA ILE A 17 -2.29 -13.74 16.14
C ILE A 17 -1.31 -13.32 15.02
N SER A 18 -1.13 -14.17 14.00
CA SER A 18 -0.31 -13.86 12.83
C SER A 18 -0.88 -14.49 11.56
N VAL A 19 -0.48 -13.98 10.39
CA VAL A 19 -0.84 -14.51 9.08
C VAL A 19 0.42 -14.76 8.26
N ILE A 20 0.44 -15.84 7.48
CA ILE A 20 1.48 -16.16 6.51
C ILE A 20 0.93 -15.82 5.13
N LEU A 21 1.62 -14.90 4.45
CA LEU A 21 1.23 -14.40 3.13
C LEU A 21 2.34 -14.68 2.11
N PRO A 22 1.99 -14.91 0.83
CA PRO A 22 2.95 -14.80 -0.25
C PRO A 22 3.65 -13.44 -0.21
N PHE A 23 4.96 -13.43 -0.45
CA PHE A 23 5.75 -12.19 -0.36
C PHE A 23 5.25 -11.09 -1.30
N SER A 24 4.81 -11.46 -2.51
CA SER A 24 4.24 -10.50 -3.47
C SER A 24 2.97 -9.82 -2.96
N GLU A 25 2.17 -10.52 -2.16
CA GLU A 25 0.94 -9.96 -1.57
C GLU A 25 1.28 -8.97 -0.46
N TYR A 26 2.23 -9.32 0.42
CA TYR A 26 2.76 -8.39 1.42
C TYR A 26 3.33 -7.11 0.78
N GLN A 27 4.15 -7.25 -0.27
CA GLN A 27 4.72 -6.11 -0.98
C GLN A 27 3.64 -5.21 -1.57
N LYS A 28 2.62 -5.80 -2.21
CA LYS A 28 1.48 -5.04 -2.74
C LYS A 28 0.74 -4.27 -1.64
N MET A 29 0.51 -4.88 -0.48
CA MET A 29 -0.12 -4.19 0.65
C MET A 29 0.72 -3.01 1.15
N GLN A 30 2.04 -3.14 1.16
CA GLN A 30 2.95 -2.03 1.50
C GLN A 30 2.88 -0.89 0.47
N GLU A 31 2.81 -1.22 -0.82
CA GLU A 31 2.63 -0.25 -1.91
C GLU A 31 1.29 0.50 -1.78
N ASP A 32 0.20 -0.22 -1.55
CA ASP A 32 -1.13 0.37 -1.37
C ASP A 32 -1.16 1.34 -0.17
N LEU A 33 -0.51 0.98 0.95
CA LEU A 33 -0.38 1.87 2.13
C LEU A 33 0.47 3.11 1.84
N HIS A 34 1.54 2.95 1.06
CA HIS A 34 2.39 4.07 0.66
C HIS A 34 1.60 5.07 -0.20
N ASP A 35 0.87 4.58 -1.20
CA ASP A 35 0.05 5.42 -2.08
C ASP A 35 -1.01 6.20 -1.28
N LEU A 36 -1.68 5.54 -0.32
CA LEU A 36 -2.64 6.20 0.57
C LEU A 36 -1.99 7.29 1.44
N ALA A 37 -0.77 7.04 1.94
CA ALA A 37 -0.03 8.03 2.70
C ALA A 37 0.32 9.25 1.83
N VAL A 38 0.83 9.03 0.61
CA VAL A 38 1.13 10.10 -0.35
C VAL A 38 -0.12 10.94 -0.66
N ILE A 39 -1.28 10.31 -0.84
CA ILE A 39 -2.55 11.02 -1.04
C ILE A 39 -2.89 11.89 0.18
N ALA A 40 -2.75 11.35 1.39
CA ALA A 40 -3.09 12.07 2.61
C ALA A 40 -2.18 13.28 2.84
N GLU A 41 -0.87 13.12 2.62
CA GLU A 41 0.13 14.19 2.74
C GLU A 41 -0.14 15.34 1.76
N ARG A 42 -0.56 15.00 0.54
CA ARG A 42 -0.79 15.97 -0.54
C ARG A 42 -2.22 16.50 -0.60
N LYS A 43 -3.12 16.02 0.27
CA LYS A 43 -4.55 16.34 0.23
C LYS A 43 -4.86 17.84 0.27
N ASN A 44 -4.05 18.61 1.01
CA ASN A 44 -4.22 20.06 1.19
C ASN A 44 -3.14 20.87 0.44
N GLU A 45 -2.32 20.22 -0.40
CA GLU A 45 -1.35 20.90 -1.26
C GLU A 45 -2.11 21.70 -2.33
N GLU A 46 -1.67 22.93 -2.62
CA GLU A 46 -2.23 23.70 -3.73
C GLU A 46 -1.95 22.97 -5.06
N THR A 47 -2.93 23.01 -5.96
CA THR A 47 -2.73 22.49 -7.31
C THR A 47 -1.82 23.43 -8.10
N ILE A 48 -1.01 22.86 -8.98
CA ILE A 48 -0.17 23.62 -9.91
C ILE A 48 -0.61 23.37 -11.35
N ASP A 49 -0.34 24.33 -12.24
CA ASP A 49 -0.60 24.17 -13.66
C ASP A 49 0.29 23.07 -14.26
N ILE A 50 -0.25 22.28 -15.20
CA ILE A 50 0.49 21.17 -15.82
C ILE A 50 1.74 21.64 -16.57
N ASN A 51 1.76 22.85 -17.14
CA ASN A 51 2.95 23.39 -17.79
C ASN A 51 4.01 23.77 -16.76
N GLU A 52 3.60 24.22 -15.57
CA GLU A 52 4.53 24.46 -14.47
C GLU A 52 5.14 23.15 -13.97
N LEU A 53 4.34 22.11 -13.81
CA LEU A 53 4.83 20.78 -13.45
C LEU A 53 5.88 20.27 -14.46
N LYS A 54 5.60 20.37 -15.77
CA LYS A 54 6.52 19.97 -16.85
C LYS A 54 7.88 20.69 -16.75
N ARG A 55 7.87 22.01 -16.53
CA ARG A 55 9.09 22.80 -16.29
C ARG A 55 9.88 22.29 -15.08
N ARG A 56 9.23 21.95 -13.97
CA ARG A 56 9.89 21.44 -12.74
C ARG A 56 10.56 20.08 -12.94
N ILE A 57 9.96 19.19 -13.73
CA ILE A 57 10.47 17.83 -13.97
C ILE A 57 11.36 17.71 -15.22
N GLY A 58 11.69 18.84 -15.87
CA GLY A 58 12.52 18.86 -17.08
C GLY A 58 11.89 18.15 -18.27
N LYS A 59 10.56 18.15 -18.38
CA LYS A 59 9.79 17.60 -19.51
C LYS A 59 9.08 18.68 -20.32
#